data_AF-A0A0X1KKQ2-F1
#
_entry.id   AF-A0A0X1KKQ2-F1
#
_cell.length_a   1.000
_cell.length_b   1.000
_cell.length_c   1.000
_cell.angle_alpha   90.00
_cell.angle_beta   90.00
_cell.angle_gamma   90.00
#
_symmetry.space_group_name_H-M   'P 1'
#
loop_
_entity.id
_entity.type
_entity.pdbx_description
1 polymer ?
#
loop_
_entity_poly.entity_id
_entity_poly.type
_entity_poly.pdbx_seq_one_letter_code
_entity_poly.pdbx_strand_id
1 'polypeptide(L)'
;MRRAQLLSLDAMLSLIIMMFVFAAVINTSAALKGEITSMLGWYERANIADNMLDVLTKGPGDPVNWENNPADVRVLGLKQDGGFGLSYEKITAMNEHASELLDKFTNLSLGKDFLILTYISKFRVGISGSFPKVYIDNMTFSNPNGNPPGINFQIAGDEHGNTPITVSYVEIVRDGNRYVNEDICGLKRGNNINLQEGDIIGFVLANAATLTAKRGQYTYTKTLPEGTFVRIYITGPESSNFKINFGGGSCPYSFKFSGKGNVVVTVSAYDNTVPEITANYTYASELMERREPTYYFAVINGSLIRDMNLIEKSKNSSPWVEVAQRRVIVERFEYNLSAGPSAERPIVYGVLDGRLPQNTQLLISIPAGKGNLTIVILSGSNERGLMVYREDVDEPVKAVLVRDNTTTSYEGNSTTIGIPMKDLVEDETKAPLGMWLYSVSGWDREDVEISIVPSIRWSLKPKFEEGVLKLVVWDDG
;
A
#
# COMPACT_ATOMS: atom_id res chain seq x y z
N MET A 1 -4.31 105.24 -30.51
CA MET A 1 -5.20 104.13 -30.08
C MET A 1 -4.81 102.72 -30.59
N ARG A 2 -3.98 102.54 -31.65
CA ARG A 2 -3.67 101.18 -32.19
C ARG A 2 -2.66 100.32 -31.40
N ARG A 3 -1.81 100.88 -30.53
CA ARG A 3 -0.81 100.11 -29.75
C ARG A 3 -1.35 99.40 -28.51
N ALA A 4 -2.37 99.97 -27.85
CA ALA A 4 -2.96 99.37 -26.65
C ALA A 4 -3.83 98.13 -26.96
N GLN A 5 -4.49 98.11 -28.12
CA GLN A 5 -5.25 96.94 -28.59
C GLN A 5 -4.34 95.77 -28.97
N LEU A 6 -3.19 96.03 -29.62
CA LEU A 6 -2.18 95.01 -29.93
C LEU A 6 -1.56 94.39 -28.66
N LEU A 7 -1.27 95.20 -27.64
CA LEU A 7 -0.78 94.70 -26.35
C LEU A 7 -1.81 93.83 -25.61
N SER A 8 -3.11 94.18 -25.67
CA SER A 8 -4.16 93.36 -25.04
C SER A 8 -4.41 92.04 -25.77
N LEU A 9 -4.25 92.02 -27.09
CA LEU A 9 -4.46 90.82 -27.90
C LEU A 9 -3.29 89.83 -27.73
N ASP A 10 -2.06 90.34 -27.64
CA ASP A 10 -0.86 89.53 -27.38
C ASP A 10 -0.87 88.95 -25.95
N ALA A 11 -1.31 89.74 -24.96
CA ALA A 11 -1.51 89.26 -23.60
C ALA A 11 -2.61 88.18 -23.50
N MET A 12 -3.71 88.33 -24.24
CA MET A 12 -4.79 87.34 -24.27
C MET A 12 -4.36 86.05 -24.98
N LEU A 13 -3.58 86.16 -26.06
CA LEU A 13 -3.02 85.01 -26.78
C LEU A 13 -2.01 84.24 -25.91
N SER A 14 -1.16 84.95 -25.18
CA SER A 14 -0.23 84.36 -24.20
C SER A 14 -0.98 83.60 -23.11
N LEU A 15 -2.09 84.13 -22.62
CA LEU A 15 -2.90 83.51 -21.56
C LEU A 15 -3.60 82.23 -22.06
N ILE A 16 -4.12 82.24 -23.29
CA ILE A 16 -4.73 81.06 -23.93
C ILE A 16 -3.67 79.97 -24.14
N ILE A 17 -2.49 80.33 -24.65
CA ILE A 17 -1.38 79.37 -24.82
C ILE A 17 -0.98 78.80 -23.47
N MET A 18 -0.88 79.62 -22.43
CA MET A 18 -0.55 79.15 -21.08
C MET A 18 -1.61 78.19 -20.54
N MET A 19 -2.91 78.46 -20.75
CA MET A 19 -3.99 77.54 -20.38
C MET A 19 -3.92 76.21 -21.10
N PHE A 20 -3.63 76.19 -22.41
CA PHE A 20 -3.45 74.94 -23.16
C PHE A 20 -2.24 74.15 -22.68
N VAL A 21 -1.13 74.81 -22.37
CA VAL A 21 0.05 74.16 -21.79
C VAL A 21 -0.27 73.59 -20.41
N PHE A 22 -0.98 74.33 -19.55
CA PHE A 22 -1.41 73.83 -18.25
C PHE A 22 -2.35 72.63 -18.37
N ALA A 23 -3.34 72.67 -19.28
CA ALA A 23 -4.24 71.55 -19.52
C ALA A 23 -3.50 70.31 -20.04
N ALA A 24 -2.54 70.51 -20.96
CA ALA A 24 -1.70 69.42 -21.48
C ALA A 24 -0.81 68.82 -20.37
N VAL A 25 -0.20 69.65 -19.52
CA VAL A 25 0.62 69.20 -18.39
C VAL A 25 -0.23 68.44 -17.36
N ILE A 26 -1.43 68.92 -17.05
CA ILE A 26 -2.35 68.24 -16.11
C ILE A 26 -2.79 66.89 -16.67
N ASN A 27 -3.20 66.82 -17.94
CA ASN A 27 -3.62 65.56 -18.57
C ASN A 27 -2.46 64.56 -18.69
N THR A 28 -1.27 65.03 -19.06
CA THR A 28 -0.07 64.18 -19.14
C THR A 28 0.34 63.70 -17.76
N SER A 29 0.26 64.56 -16.74
CA SER A 29 0.54 64.19 -15.35
C SER A 29 -0.45 63.16 -14.81
N ALA A 30 -1.73 63.30 -15.12
CA ALA A 30 -2.75 62.33 -14.74
C ALA A 30 -2.54 60.97 -15.44
N ALA A 31 -2.20 60.97 -16.73
CA ALA A 31 -1.88 59.77 -17.49
C ALA A 31 -0.63 59.07 -16.94
N LEU A 32 0.46 59.81 -16.71
CA LEU A 32 1.69 59.27 -16.11
C LEU A 32 1.45 58.74 -14.68
N LYS A 33 0.64 59.42 -13.88
CA LYS A 33 0.24 58.93 -12.56
C LYS A 33 -0.54 57.62 -12.68
N GLY A 34 -1.46 57.52 -13.63
CA GLY A 34 -2.19 56.29 -13.92
C GLY A 34 -1.27 55.14 -14.34
N GLU A 35 -0.34 55.38 -15.26
CA GLU A 35 0.64 54.40 -15.71
C GLU A 35 1.58 53.96 -14.58
N ILE A 36 2.13 54.89 -13.80
CA ILE A 36 2.99 54.60 -12.65
C ILE A 36 2.23 53.79 -11.60
N THR A 37 0.97 54.13 -11.31
CA THR A 37 0.12 53.38 -10.37
C THR A 37 -0.16 51.97 -10.90
N SER A 38 -0.38 51.82 -12.21
CA SER A 38 -0.58 50.52 -12.85
C SER A 38 0.70 49.67 -12.85
N MET A 39 1.87 50.28 -13.07
CA MET A 39 3.18 49.62 -13.01
C MET A 39 3.53 49.20 -11.58
N LEU A 40 3.28 50.06 -10.58
CA LEU A 40 3.44 49.73 -9.17
C LEU A 40 2.51 48.58 -8.77
N GLY A 41 1.23 48.66 -9.16
CA GLY A 41 0.27 47.58 -8.92
C GLY A 41 0.66 46.28 -9.62
N TRP A 42 1.26 46.34 -10.81
CA TRP A 42 1.79 45.16 -11.50
C TRP A 42 3.01 44.58 -10.80
N TYR A 43 3.90 45.41 -10.27
CA TYR A 43 5.09 44.99 -9.52
C TYR A 43 4.74 44.37 -8.16
N GLU A 44 3.72 44.89 -7.46
CA GLU A 44 3.21 44.30 -6.21
C GLU A 44 2.48 42.97 -6.44
N ARG A 45 1.87 42.78 -7.61
CA ARG A 45 1.21 41.53 -8.02
C ARG A 45 2.19 40.49 -8.54
N ALA A 46 3.21 40.92 -9.27
CA ALA A 46 4.26 40.04 -9.74
C ALA A 46 5.01 39.50 -8.51
N ASN A 47 5.13 38.18 -8.42
CA ASN A 47 5.78 37.42 -7.34
C ASN A 47 4.91 37.07 -6.13
N ILE A 48 3.59 37.31 -6.10
CA ILE A 48 2.78 36.80 -4.98
C ILE A 48 2.88 35.28 -4.95
N ALA A 49 2.71 34.63 -6.11
CA ALA A 49 2.78 33.18 -6.19
C ALA A 49 4.17 32.64 -5.81
N ASP A 50 5.25 33.27 -6.27
CA ASP A 50 6.62 32.86 -5.92
C ASP A 50 6.97 33.10 -4.45
N ASN A 51 6.51 34.22 -3.86
CA ASN A 51 6.70 34.52 -2.45
C ASN A 51 5.96 33.53 -1.54
N MET A 52 4.72 33.18 -1.90
CA MET A 52 3.96 32.14 -1.20
C MET A 52 4.69 30.80 -1.24
N LEU A 53 5.16 30.36 -2.43
CA LEU A 53 5.95 29.14 -2.55
C LEU A 53 7.26 29.22 -1.77
N ASP A 54 7.89 30.38 -1.70
CA ASP A 54 9.09 30.60 -0.88
C ASP A 54 8.83 30.36 0.60
N VAL A 55 7.78 30.99 1.16
CA VAL A 55 7.43 30.80 2.57
C VAL A 55 7.11 29.34 2.86
N LEU A 56 6.32 28.71 1.99
CA LEU A 56 5.95 27.30 2.12
C LEU A 56 7.17 26.36 2.07
N THR A 57 8.13 26.59 1.18
CA THR A 57 9.21 25.61 0.91
C THR A 57 10.52 25.86 1.64
N LYS A 58 10.83 27.10 2.04
CA LYS A 58 12.15 27.45 2.60
C LYS A 58 12.26 27.24 4.11
N GLY A 59 11.15 27.28 4.83
CA GLY A 59 11.13 27.19 6.30
C GLY A 59 10.32 25.99 6.82
N PRO A 60 10.62 25.52 8.04
CA PRO A 60 9.84 24.47 8.70
C PRO A 60 8.50 24.99 9.28
N GLY A 61 8.27 26.29 9.27
CA GLY A 61 7.13 26.91 9.93
C GLY A 61 7.38 27.22 11.40
N ASP A 62 6.41 27.89 12.02
CA ASP A 62 6.43 28.26 13.45
C ASP A 62 5.03 28.03 14.04
N PRO A 63 4.86 27.15 15.04
CA PRO A 63 5.89 26.26 15.60
C PRO A 63 6.35 25.20 14.57
N VAL A 64 7.51 24.59 14.79
CA VAL A 64 8.11 23.63 13.86
C VAL A 64 7.22 22.40 13.60
N ASN A 65 6.43 22.01 14.59
CA ASN A 65 5.56 20.82 14.58
C ASN A 65 4.07 21.16 14.43
N TRP A 66 3.77 22.28 13.75
CA TRP A 66 2.42 22.81 13.60
C TRP A 66 1.42 21.82 12.97
N GLU A 67 1.88 20.79 12.25
CA GLU A 67 1.03 19.73 11.71
C GLU A 67 0.23 18.98 12.78
N ASN A 68 0.70 18.99 14.04
CA ASN A 68 -0.01 18.37 15.17
C ASN A 68 -1.05 19.31 15.81
N ASN A 69 -0.92 20.62 15.58
CA ASN A 69 -1.83 21.63 16.09
C ASN A 69 -1.90 22.83 15.11
N PRO A 70 -2.68 22.68 14.02
CA PRO A 70 -2.73 23.68 12.94
C PRO A 70 -3.27 25.04 13.40
N ALA A 71 -4.12 25.07 14.43
CA ALA A 71 -4.73 26.29 14.95
C ALA A 71 -3.71 27.30 15.53
N ASP A 72 -2.60 26.80 16.07
CA ASP A 72 -1.57 27.64 16.72
C ASP A 72 -0.49 28.14 15.75
N VAL A 73 -0.63 27.85 14.45
CA VAL A 73 0.41 28.21 13.47
C VAL A 73 0.55 29.73 13.32
N ARG A 74 1.79 30.18 13.25
CA ARG A 74 2.16 31.58 12.97
C ARG A 74 2.71 31.71 11.57
N VAL A 75 3.60 30.80 11.18
CA VAL A 75 4.22 30.76 9.86
C VAL A 75 4.01 29.37 9.28
N LEU A 76 3.37 29.31 8.11
CA LEU A 76 3.10 28.06 7.41
C LEU A 76 4.33 27.68 6.56
N GLY A 77 5.12 26.73 7.06
CA GLY A 77 6.27 26.18 6.35
C GLY A 77 6.18 24.66 6.28
N LEU A 78 6.53 24.09 5.13
CA LEU A 78 6.42 22.67 4.81
C LEU A 78 7.74 21.92 4.98
N LYS A 79 8.86 22.62 5.20
CA LYS A 79 10.17 21.96 5.31
C LYS A 79 10.24 21.03 6.54
N GLN A 80 10.89 19.88 6.38
CA GLN A 80 11.20 19.02 7.51
C GLN A 80 12.26 19.67 8.40
N ASP A 81 12.11 19.58 9.71
CA ASP A 81 13.12 20.08 10.65
C ASP A 81 14.39 19.25 10.59
N GLY A 82 15.54 19.92 10.46
CA GLY A 82 16.84 19.26 10.24
C GLY A 82 16.95 18.46 8.93
N GLY A 83 15.88 18.40 8.12
CA GLY A 83 15.80 17.68 6.85
C GLY A 83 16.13 18.56 5.65
N PHE A 84 16.29 17.92 4.49
CA PHE A 84 16.57 18.60 3.24
C PHE A 84 15.32 18.82 2.38
N GLY A 85 14.29 17.99 2.57
CA GLY A 85 13.03 18.02 1.83
C GLY A 85 11.86 18.63 2.62
N LEU A 86 10.69 18.59 1.99
CA LEU A 86 9.41 18.93 2.61
C LEU A 86 8.84 17.74 3.35
N SER A 87 8.20 17.98 4.50
CA SER A 87 7.53 16.96 5.28
C SER A 87 6.23 16.53 4.62
N TYR A 88 6.07 15.23 4.35
CA TYR A 88 4.80 14.67 3.87
C TYR A 88 3.64 14.92 4.86
N GLU A 89 3.92 14.84 6.17
CA GLU A 89 2.93 15.06 7.23
C GLU A 89 2.41 16.51 7.19
N LYS A 90 3.30 17.49 7.06
CA LYS A 90 2.92 18.91 6.94
C LYS A 90 2.10 19.19 5.69
N ILE A 91 2.45 18.58 4.56
CA ILE A 91 1.67 18.76 3.32
C ILE A 91 0.27 18.16 3.48
N THR A 92 0.17 17.00 4.12
CA THR A 92 -1.10 16.34 4.38
C THR A 92 -1.95 17.17 5.36
N ALA A 93 -1.36 17.62 6.47
CA ALA A 93 -2.02 18.47 7.46
C ALA A 93 -2.47 19.82 6.86
N MET A 94 -1.65 20.44 6.00
CA MET A 94 -2.00 21.67 5.27
C MET A 94 -3.31 21.50 4.48
N ASN A 95 -3.49 20.34 3.84
CA ASN A 95 -4.67 20.06 3.04
C ASN A 95 -5.86 19.58 3.88
N GLU A 96 -5.65 18.77 4.91
CA GLU A 96 -6.72 18.27 5.78
C GLU A 96 -7.30 19.38 6.66
N HIS A 97 -6.45 20.27 7.18
CA HIS A 97 -6.81 21.38 8.08
C HIS A 97 -6.80 22.75 7.40
N ALA A 98 -6.98 22.79 6.08
CA ALA A 98 -6.92 24.05 5.31
C ALA A 98 -7.89 25.14 5.82
N SER A 99 -9.02 24.75 6.41
CA SER A 99 -9.99 25.68 7.01
C SER A 99 -9.47 26.38 8.26
N GLU A 100 -8.69 25.69 9.10
CA GLU A 100 -8.08 26.27 10.31
C GLU A 100 -6.94 27.24 9.96
N LEU A 101 -6.35 27.05 8.78
CA LEU A 101 -5.21 27.81 8.28
C LEU A 101 -5.62 29.02 7.40
N LEU A 102 -6.91 29.28 7.25
CA LEU A 102 -7.47 30.23 6.27
C LEU A 102 -6.90 31.64 6.44
N ASP A 103 -6.86 32.17 7.66
CA ASP A 103 -6.29 33.50 7.93
C ASP A 103 -4.82 33.60 7.52
N LYS A 104 -4.07 32.50 7.66
CA LYS A 104 -2.64 32.45 7.29
C LYS A 104 -2.48 32.43 5.79
N PHE A 105 -3.33 31.67 5.10
CA PHE A 105 -3.37 31.64 3.66
C PHE A 105 -3.76 32.99 3.06
N THR A 106 -4.78 33.65 3.61
CA THR A 106 -5.19 35.00 3.17
C THR A 106 -4.07 36.02 3.39
N ASN A 107 -3.33 35.93 4.50
CA ASN A 107 -2.15 36.79 4.71
C ASN A 107 -1.03 36.48 3.71
N LEU A 108 -0.78 35.20 3.40
CA LEU A 108 0.23 34.77 2.43
C LEU A 108 -0.09 35.24 1.01
N SER A 109 -1.36 35.21 0.61
CA SER A 109 -1.81 35.67 -0.70
C SER A 109 -2.06 37.17 -0.78
N LEU A 110 -1.80 37.93 0.30
CA LEU A 110 -2.12 39.37 0.40
C LEU A 110 -3.61 39.65 0.09
N GLY A 111 -4.49 38.74 0.51
CA GLY A 111 -5.93 38.84 0.30
C GLY A 111 -6.40 38.41 -1.08
N LYS A 112 -5.51 37.93 -1.96
CA LYS A 112 -5.87 37.46 -3.31
C LYS A 112 -6.41 36.04 -3.31
N ASP A 113 -7.27 35.77 -4.29
CA ASP A 113 -7.68 34.43 -4.63
C ASP A 113 -6.49 33.58 -5.10
N PHE A 114 -6.46 32.31 -4.67
CA PHE A 114 -5.43 31.38 -5.12
C PHE A 114 -5.91 29.93 -5.12
N LEU A 115 -5.17 29.08 -5.84
CA LEU A 115 -5.30 27.64 -5.93
C LEU A 115 -3.94 27.00 -5.67
N ILE A 116 -3.87 26.14 -4.66
CA ILE A 116 -2.72 25.26 -4.42
C ILE A 116 -3.02 23.90 -5.03
N LEU A 117 -2.08 23.42 -5.86
CA LEU A 117 -2.06 22.10 -6.45
C LEU A 117 -0.80 21.38 -5.98
N THR A 118 -0.96 20.30 -5.25
CA THR A 118 0.16 19.48 -4.78
C THR A 118 0.15 18.13 -5.49
N TYR A 119 1.25 17.79 -6.13
CA TYR A 119 1.49 16.51 -6.80
C TYR A 119 2.55 15.76 -6.00
N ILE A 120 2.16 14.66 -5.35
CA ILE A 120 3.05 13.77 -4.62
C ILE A 120 2.79 12.37 -5.14
N SER A 121 3.84 11.57 -5.20
CA SER A 121 3.69 10.19 -5.67
C SER A 121 2.71 9.41 -4.80
N LYS A 122 1.87 8.59 -5.43
CA LYS A 122 0.80 7.83 -4.77
C LYS A 122 1.05 6.33 -4.91
N PHE A 123 0.71 5.59 -3.86
CA PHE A 123 0.57 4.14 -3.91
C PHE A 123 -0.90 3.78 -3.87
N ARG A 124 -1.24 2.73 -4.61
CA ARG A 124 -2.51 2.03 -4.46
C ARG A 124 -2.24 0.54 -4.47
N VAL A 125 -2.49 -0.10 -3.33
CA VAL A 125 -2.41 -1.55 -3.21
C VAL A 125 -3.75 -2.19 -3.52
N GLY A 126 -3.71 -3.42 -4.06
CA GLY A 126 -4.89 -4.17 -4.41
C GLY A 126 -4.67 -5.67 -4.26
N ILE A 127 -5.76 -6.37 -3.95
CA ILE A 127 -5.80 -7.82 -3.86
C ILE A 127 -6.95 -8.30 -4.73
N SER A 128 -6.67 -9.22 -5.66
CA SER A 128 -7.67 -9.87 -6.51
C SER A 128 -7.60 -11.38 -6.28
N GLY A 129 -8.77 -12.04 -6.16
CA GLY A 129 -8.85 -13.46 -5.81
C GLY A 129 -8.93 -13.69 -4.30
N SER A 130 -8.55 -14.90 -3.86
CA SER A 130 -8.66 -15.31 -2.46
C SER A 130 -7.35 -15.93 -1.97
N PHE A 131 -6.99 -15.65 -0.73
CA PHE A 131 -5.90 -16.33 -0.05
C PHE A 131 -6.25 -17.81 0.15
N PRO A 132 -5.27 -18.71 0.01
CA PRO A 132 -5.53 -20.13 0.21
C PRO A 132 -5.86 -20.41 1.67
N LYS A 133 -6.95 -21.15 1.91
CA LYS A 133 -7.22 -21.72 3.22
C LYS A 133 -6.29 -22.91 3.47
N VAL A 134 -5.71 -22.99 4.65
CA VAL A 134 -4.81 -24.09 5.03
C VAL A 134 -5.55 -25.05 5.96
N TYR A 135 -5.79 -26.26 5.48
CA TYR A 135 -6.47 -27.32 6.22
C TYR A 135 -5.51 -28.14 7.07
N ILE A 136 -4.30 -28.37 6.54
CA ILE A 136 -3.21 -29.11 7.19
C ILE A 136 -1.89 -28.44 6.78
N ASP A 137 -1.06 -28.03 7.75
CA ASP A 137 0.26 -27.46 7.49
C ASP A 137 1.36 -28.42 7.94
N ASN A 138 2.07 -29.01 6.96
CA ASN A 138 3.26 -29.85 7.17
C ASN A 138 3.14 -30.84 8.34
N MET A 139 1.93 -31.39 8.51
CA MET A 139 1.63 -32.27 9.63
C MET A 139 2.34 -33.59 9.39
N THR A 140 3.24 -33.92 10.31
CA THR A 140 4.11 -35.08 10.17
C THR A 140 3.59 -36.23 11.01
N PHE A 141 3.17 -37.28 10.33
CA PHE A 141 2.74 -38.54 10.94
C PHE A 141 3.93 -39.49 10.98
N SER A 142 4.59 -39.59 12.14
CA SER A 142 5.79 -40.43 12.35
C SER A 142 5.63 -41.45 13.47
N ASN A 143 6.46 -42.50 13.45
CA ASN A 143 6.65 -43.40 14.59
C ASN A 143 7.85 -42.93 15.44
N PRO A 144 7.65 -42.27 16.59
CA PRO A 144 8.76 -41.80 17.42
C PRO A 144 9.51 -42.93 18.15
N ASN A 145 8.89 -44.10 18.37
CA ASN A 145 9.45 -45.19 19.16
C ASN A 145 9.31 -46.52 18.40
N GLY A 146 10.41 -47.00 17.82
CA GLY A 146 10.46 -48.24 17.06
C GLY A 146 9.87 -49.43 17.83
N ASN A 147 8.79 -49.98 17.27
CA ASN A 147 8.03 -51.19 17.66
C ASN A 147 7.14 -51.17 18.93
N PRO A 148 5.82 -51.49 18.83
CA PRO A 148 4.93 -51.51 17.64
C PRO A 148 3.56 -50.77 17.82
N PRO A 149 2.75 -50.53 16.75
CA PRO A 149 3.01 -50.59 15.30
C PRO A 149 2.98 -49.20 14.61
N GLY A 150 3.44 -49.16 13.35
CA GLY A 150 3.46 -47.96 12.49
C GLY A 150 2.08 -47.32 12.21
N ILE A 151 2.05 -46.17 11.55
CA ILE A 151 0.83 -45.42 11.28
C ILE A 151 0.08 -46.03 10.09
N ASN A 152 -1.21 -46.28 10.26
CA ASN A 152 -2.11 -46.57 9.15
C ASN A 152 -2.62 -45.25 8.59
N PHE A 153 -2.16 -44.89 7.40
CA PHE A 153 -2.52 -43.63 6.76
C PHE A 153 -3.32 -43.91 5.49
N GLN A 154 -4.39 -43.16 5.32
CA GLN A 154 -5.32 -43.30 4.20
C GLN A 154 -5.90 -41.96 3.79
N ILE A 155 -6.00 -41.75 2.47
CA ILE A 155 -6.82 -40.70 1.87
C ILE A 155 -7.79 -41.36 0.89
N ALA A 156 -9.08 -41.12 1.08
CA ALA A 156 -10.17 -41.75 0.33
C ALA A 156 -11.35 -40.79 0.14
N GLY A 157 -12.25 -41.07 -0.80
CA GLY A 157 -13.46 -40.27 -1.04
C GLY A 157 -14.53 -40.38 0.06
N ASP A 158 -14.35 -41.29 1.03
CA ASP A 158 -15.24 -41.47 2.18
C ASP A 158 -14.44 -41.76 3.46
N GLU A 159 -15.11 -41.66 4.62
CA GLU A 159 -14.53 -41.92 5.94
C GLU A 159 -14.17 -43.39 6.20
N HIS A 160 -14.76 -44.31 5.41
CA HIS A 160 -14.56 -45.75 5.55
C HIS A 160 -13.37 -46.27 4.72
N GLY A 161 -12.77 -45.43 3.88
CA GLY A 161 -11.67 -45.80 3.03
C GLY A 161 -12.04 -46.58 1.78
N ASN A 162 -13.33 -46.67 1.45
CA ASN A 162 -13.85 -47.60 0.45
C ASN A 162 -13.99 -46.98 -0.94
N THR A 163 -14.06 -45.67 -1.02
CA THR A 163 -14.19 -44.94 -2.30
C THR A 163 -12.85 -44.33 -2.72
N PRO A 164 -12.40 -44.48 -3.99
CA PRO A 164 -11.23 -43.75 -4.50
C PRO A 164 -11.47 -42.24 -4.48
N ILE A 165 -10.40 -41.47 -4.29
CA ILE A 165 -10.45 -40.03 -4.55
C ILE A 165 -10.41 -39.78 -6.05
N THR A 166 -11.08 -38.72 -6.48
CA THR A 166 -10.93 -38.18 -7.84
C THR A 166 -10.06 -36.94 -7.75
N VAL A 167 -9.11 -36.81 -8.67
CA VAL A 167 -8.18 -35.68 -8.74
C VAL A 167 -8.22 -35.04 -10.12
N SER A 168 -8.04 -33.73 -10.18
CA SER A 168 -7.93 -32.97 -11.44
C SER A 168 -6.48 -32.81 -11.90
N TYR A 169 -5.53 -32.98 -10.98
CA TYR A 169 -4.11 -32.90 -11.20
C TYR A 169 -3.39 -33.89 -10.28
N VAL A 170 -2.33 -34.51 -10.77
CA VAL A 170 -1.44 -35.34 -9.94
C VAL A 170 -0.02 -35.30 -10.47
N GLU A 171 0.94 -35.24 -9.56
CA GLU A 171 2.36 -35.33 -9.83
C GLU A 171 3.06 -36.27 -8.86
N ILE A 172 4.12 -36.91 -9.34
CA ILE A 172 5.07 -37.66 -8.53
C ILE A 172 6.47 -37.19 -8.89
N VAL A 173 7.24 -36.77 -7.90
CA VAL A 173 8.67 -36.50 -8.03
C VAL A 173 9.42 -37.67 -7.41
N ARG A 174 10.22 -38.36 -8.21
CA ARG A 174 11.04 -39.52 -7.81
C ARG A 174 12.45 -39.37 -8.36
N ASP A 175 13.45 -39.45 -7.48
CA ASP A 175 14.87 -39.33 -7.83
C ASP A 175 15.20 -38.10 -8.69
N GLY A 176 14.52 -36.98 -8.42
CA GLY A 176 14.66 -35.73 -9.19
C GLY A 176 13.88 -35.68 -10.51
N ASN A 177 13.27 -36.78 -10.96
CA ASN A 177 12.40 -36.81 -12.13
C ASN A 177 10.96 -36.48 -11.74
N ARG A 178 10.31 -35.60 -12.52
CA ARG A 178 8.93 -35.16 -12.30
C ARG A 178 8.00 -35.82 -13.34
N TYR A 179 7.03 -36.58 -12.86
CA TYR A 179 5.97 -37.22 -13.66
C TYR A 179 4.64 -36.53 -13.37
N VAL A 180 3.91 -36.09 -14.39
CA VAL A 180 2.67 -35.31 -14.23
C VAL A 180 1.54 -35.96 -15.02
N ASN A 181 0.35 -36.05 -14.41
CA ASN A 181 -0.87 -36.59 -15.01
C ASN A 181 -0.62 -37.96 -15.67
N GLU A 182 -0.84 -38.10 -16.97
CA GLU A 182 -0.73 -39.38 -17.70
C GLU A 182 0.65 -40.03 -17.56
N ASP A 183 1.70 -39.22 -17.40
CA ASP A 183 3.08 -39.73 -17.31
C ASP A 183 3.28 -40.61 -16.07
N ILE A 184 2.51 -40.40 -15.00
CA ILE A 184 2.62 -41.23 -13.79
C ILE A 184 2.19 -42.67 -14.07
N CYS A 185 1.36 -42.91 -15.09
CA CYS A 185 0.87 -44.25 -15.41
C CYS A 185 1.99 -45.16 -15.94
N GLY A 186 3.12 -44.59 -16.40
CA GLY A 186 4.33 -45.35 -16.70
C GLY A 186 5.01 -45.97 -15.47
N LEU A 187 4.74 -45.44 -14.27
CA LEU A 187 5.28 -45.96 -13.00
C LEU A 187 4.42 -47.12 -12.44
N LYS A 188 3.25 -47.37 -13.03
CA LYS A 188 2.26 -48.34 -12.56
C LYS A 188 2.74 -49.78 -12.81
N ARG A 189 2.72 -50.60 -11.76
CA ARG A 189 2.92 -52.06 -11.82
C ARG A 189 1.63 -52.77 -11.41
N GLY A 190 0.95 -53.40 -12.35
CA GLY A 190 -0.40 -53.94 -12.12
C GLY A 190 -1.39 -52.81 -11.85
N ASN A 191 -2.06 -52.80 -10.70
CA ASN A 191 -2.97 -51.71 -10.29
C ASN A 191 -2.34 -50.68 -9.33
N ASN A 192 -1.05 -50.80 -9.01
CA ASN A 192 -0.41 -49.99 -7.98
C ASN A 192 0.80 -49.23 -8.52
N ILE A 193 1.04 -48.04 -7.98
CA ILE A 193 2.37 -47.42 -7.95
C ILE A 193 2.87 -47.58 -6.52
N ASN A 194 3.94 -48.35 -6.35
CA ASN A 194 4.60 -48.49 -5.05
C ASN A 194 5.48 -47.27 -4.82
N LEU A 195 5.34 -46.66 -3.65
CA LEU A 195 6.06 -45.45 -3.27
C LEU A 195 7.34 -45.82 -2.51
N GLN A 196 8.38 -45.03 -2.72
CA GLN A 196 9.72 -45.23 -2.18
C GLN A 196 10.10 -44.07 -1.27
N GLU A 197 11.14 -44.27 -0.46
CA GLU A 197 11.72 -43.19 0.34
C GLU A 197 12.20 -42.06 -0.57
N GLY A 198 11.85 -40.82 -0.21
CA GLY A 198 12.20 -39.62 -1.00
C GLY A 198 11.15 -39.22 -2.04
N ASP A 199 10.15 -40.06 -2.32
CA ASP A 199 9.05 -39.70 -3.21
C ASP A 199 8.24 -38.51 -2.65
N ILE A 200 7.91 -37.56 -3.53
CA ILE A 200 6.96 -36.48 -3.26
C ILE A 200 5.77 -36.65 -4.19
N ILE A 201 4.56 -36.59 -3.64
CA ILE A 201 3.32 -36.74 -4.38
C ILE A 201 2.50 -35.48 -4.16
N GLY A 202 2.08 -34.85 -5.23
CA GLY A 202 1.20 -33.68 -5.22
C GLY A 202 -0.07 -33.99 -6.00
N PHE A 203 -1.26 -33.62 -5.51
CA PHE A 203 -2.48 -33.74 -6.30
C PHE A 203 -3.54 -32.73 -5.88
N VAL A 204 -4.43 -32.35 -6.81
CA VAL A 204 -5.58 -31.48 -6.54
C VAL A 204 -6.85 -32.32 -6.53
N LEU A 205 -7.60 -32.27 -5.44
CA LEU A 205 -8.86 -32.99 -5.29
C LEU A 205 -9.94 -32.43 -6.23
N ALA A 206 -10.57 -33.31 -7.02
CA ALA A 206 -11.75 -32.98 -7.82
C ALA A 206 -13.07 -33.21 -7.08
N ASN A 207 -13.02 -33.88 -5.92
CA ASN A 207 -14.14 -34.08 -4.99
C ASN A 207 -13.60 -34.04 -3.56
N ALA A 208 -14.46 -33.79 -2.57
CA ALA A 208 -14.06 -33.87 -1.17
C ALA A 208 -13.48 -35.26 -0.83
N ALA A 209 -12.48 -35.27 0.06
CA ALA A 209 -11.80 -36.49 0.51
C ALA A 209 -11.66 -36.48 2.03
N THR A 210 -11.50 -37.66 2.62
CA THR A 210 -11.20 -37.82 4.03
C THR A 210 -9.78 -38.33 4.19
N LEU A 211 -8.95 -37.58 4.93
CA LEU A 211 -7.65 -38.02 5.43
C LEU A 211 -7.84 -38.67 6.78
N THR A 212 -7.33 -39.89 6.94
CA THR A 212 -7.36 -40.63 8.20
C THR A 212 -5.96 -41.16 8.53
N ALA A 213 -5.46 -40.82 9.71
CA ALA A 213 -4.24 -41.38 10.29
C ALA A 213 -4.56 -42.05 11.62
N LYS A 214 -4.35 -43.38 11.71
CA LYS A 214 -4.69 -44.20 12.88
C LYS A 214 -3.45 -44.88 13.46
N ARG A 215 -3.29 -44.80 14.79
CA ARG A 215 -2.27 -45.49 15.59
C ARG A 215 -2.81 -45.90 16.95
N GLY A 216 -3.03 -47.20 17.17
CA GLY A 216 -3.62 -47.68 18.43
C GLY A 216 -4.97 -46.99 18.69
N GLN A 217 -5.09 -46.27 19.80
CA GLN A 217 -6.28 -45.46 20.15
C GLN A 217 -6.27 -44.06 19.51
N TYR A 218 -5.14 -43.58 18.99
CA TYR A 218 -5.06 -42.30 18.33
C TYR A 218 -5.67 -42.38 16.92
N THR A 219 -6.67 -41.55 16.66
CA THR A 219 -7.27 -41.38 15.34
C THR A 219 -7.30 -39.89 15.03
N TYR A 220 -6.62 -39.50 13.96
CA TYR A 220 -6.77 -38.20 13.35
C TYR A 220 -7.59 -38.38 12.06
N THR A 221 -8.69 -37.66 11.95
CA THR A 221 -9.54 -37.66 10.76
C THR A 221 -9.85 -36.21 10.38
N LYS A 222 -9.63 -35.87 9.12
CA LYS A 222 -9.91 -34.53 8.57
C LYS A 222 -10.53 -34.65 7.19
N THR A 223 -11.66 -33.99 6.99
CA THR A 223 -12.29 -33.84 5.68
C THR A 223 -11.63 -32.68 4.94
N LEU A 224 -11.18 -32.95 3.72
CA LEU A 224 -10.56 -32.02 2.78
C LEU A 224 -11.59 -31.71 1.69
N PRO A 225 -11.94 -30.45 1.42
CA PRO A 225 -12.90 -30.11 0.38
C PRO A 225 -12.33 -30.31 -1.03
N GLU A 226 -13.24 -30.28 -2.02
CA GLU A 226 -12.87 -30.18 -3.43
C GLU A 226 -11.97 -28.97 -3.70
N GLY A 227 -11.06 -29.08 -4.66
CA GLY A 227 -10.11 -28.01 -5.02
C GLY A 227 -8.87 -27.93 -4.13
N THR A 228 -8.79 -28.73 -3.06
CA THR A 228 -7.63 -28.78 -2.17
C THR A 228 -6.42 -29.42 -2.86
N PHE A 229 -5.28 -28.73 -2.83
CA PHE A 229 -3.99 -29.33 -3.17
C PHE A 229 -3.43 -30.08 -1.96
N VAL A 230 -3.08 -31.35 -2.16
CA VAL A 230 -2.49 -32.22 -1.15
C VAL A 230 -1.09 -32.58 -1.58
N ARG A 231 -0.11 -32.28 -0.71
CA ARG A 231 1.29 -32.68 -0.87
C ARG A 231 1.65 -33.70 0.18
N ILE A 232 2.23 -34.83 -0.25
CA ILE A 232 2.65 -35.92 0.61
C ILE A 232 4.13 -36.17 0.36
N TYR A 233 4.92 -36.15 1.43
CA TYR A 233 6.33 -36.53 1.40
C TYR A 233 6.55 -37.82 2.17
N ILE A 234 7.23 -38.79 1.54
CA ILE A 234 7.49 -40.13 2.08
C ILE A 234 8.92 -40.21 2.61
N THR A 235 9.09 -40.41 3.93
CA THR A 235 10.42 -40.55 4.57
C THR A 235 10.53 -41.75 5.50
N GLY A 236 11.62 -42.51 5.43
CA GLY A 236 11.91 -43.64 6.33
C GLY A 236 12.23 -44.95 5.60
N PRO A 237 12.77 -45.96 6.33
CA PRO A 237 13.40 -47.13 5.73
C PRO A 237 12.40 -47.99 4.95
N GLU A 238 12.89 -48.61 3.87
CA GLU A 238 12.24 -49.41 2.79
C GLU A 238 11.09 -50.37 3.15
N SER A 239 10.79 -50.57 4.44
CA SER A 239 9.73 -51.45 4.98
C SER A 239 8.28 -50.93 4.84
N SER A 240 8.03 -49.82 4.13
CA SER A 240 6.69 -49.23 4.05
C SER A 240 5.92 -49.67 2.80
N ASN A 241 4.66 -50.10 2.99
CA ASN A 241 3.79 -50.55 1.90
C ASN A 241 2.89 -49.43 1.37
N PHE A 242 3.42 -48.20 1.28
CA PHE A 242 2.67 -47.07 0.73
C PHE A 242 2.50 -47.23 -0.79
N LYS A 243 1.27 -47.09 -1.24
CA LYS A 243 0.92 -47.25 -2.64
C LYS A 243 -0.21 -46.33 -3.04
N ILE A 244 -0.14 -45.89 -4.29
CA ILE A 244 -1.26 -45.35 -5.03
C ILE A 244 -1.94 -46.54 -5.72
N ASN A 245 -3.18 -46.84 -5.34
CA ASN A 245 -3.93 -47.99 -5.84
C ASN A 245 -5.08 -47.52 -6.74
N PHE A 246 -5.06 -47.97 -8.00
CA PHE A 246 -6.06 -47.68 -9.03
C PHE A 246 -7.13 -48.79 -9.18
N GLY A 247 -7.10 -49.84 -8.36
CA GLY A 247 -7.95 -51.05 -8.47
C GLY A 247 -9.47 -50.86 -8.24
N GLY A 248 -9.94 -49.61 -8.26
CA GLY A 248 -11.35 -49.21 -8.29
C GLY A 248 -11.56 -47.86 -8.98
N GLY A 249 -10.56 -47.36 -9.71
CA GLY A 249 -10.56 -46.06 -10.39
C GLY A 249 -9.80 -46.13 -11.72
N SER A 250 -9.36 -44.99 -12.23
CA SER A 250 -8.62 -44.85 -13.49
C SER A 250 -7.28 -44.15 -13.23
N CYS A 251 -6.20 -44.70 -13.78
CA CYS A 251 -4.94 -43.96 -13.78
C CYS A 251 -5.05 -42.83 -14.82
N PRO A 252 -4.65 -41.59 -14.50
CA PRO A 252 -4.07 -41.11 -13.24
C PRO A 252 -5.09 -40.48 -12.26
N TYR A 253 -6.33 -40.23 -12.68
CA TYR A 253 -7.26 -39.31 -12.01
C TYR A 253 -8.14 -39.90 -10.90
N SER A 254 -8.14 -41.21 -10.69
CA SER A 254 -8.96 -41.83 -9.64
C SER A 254 -8.22 -42.98 -8.96
N PHE A 255 -7.86 -42.77 -7.69
CA PHE A 255 -7.03 -43.70 -6.92
C PHE A 255 -7.29 -43.63 -5.42
N LYS A 256 -6.71 -44.58 -4.68
CA LYS A 256 -6.59 -44.54 -3.23
C LYS A 256 -5.14 -44.39 -2.83
N PHE A 257 -4.85 -43.45 -1.94
CA PHE A 257 -3.57 -43.42 -1.25
C PHE A 257 -3.70 -44.20 0.06
N SER A 258 -2.93 -45.28 0.19
CA SER A 258 -2.97 -46.11 1.39
C SER A 258 -1.61 -46.71 1.69
N GLY A 259 -1.31 -46.91 2.96
CA GLY A 259 -0.14 -47.65 3.37
C GLY A 259 -0.05 -47.88 4.87
N LYS A 260 0.78 -48.85 5.23
CA LYS A 260 1.17 -49.15 6.61
C LYS A 260 2.68 -49.18 6.66
N GLY A 261 3.28 -48.47 7.61
CA GLY A 261 4.73 -48.47 7.79
C GLY A 261 5.20 -47.57 8.93
N ASN A 262 6.49 -47.66 9.24
CA ASN A 262 7.19 -46.78 10.19
C ASN A 262 7.68 -45.46 9.57
N VAL A 263 7.09 -45.10 8.42
CA VAL A 263 7.48 -43.95 7.62
C VAL A 263 6.80 -42.70 8.16
N VAL A 264 7.54 -41.62 8.06
CA VAL A 264 7.18 -40.25 8.37
C VAL A 264 6.48 -39.70 7.12
N VAL A 265 5.17 -39.51 7.22
CA VAL A 265 4.35 -38.91 6.16
C VAL A 265 4.08 -37.48 6.55
N THR A 266 4.65 -36.53 5.81
CA THR A 266 4.35 -35.11 5.98
C THR A 266 3.27 -34.72 4.98
N VAL A 267 2.15 -34.21 5.47
CA VAL A 267 1.00 -33.81 4.66
C VAL A 267 0.77 -32.32 4.79
N SER A 268 0.62 -31.67 3.64
CA SER A 268 0.13 -30.30 3.56
C SER A 268 -1.11 -30.28 2.67
N ALA A 269 -2.17 -29.62 3.12
CA ALA A 269 -3.44 -29.52 2.42
C ALA A 269 -3.95 -28.08 2.48
N TYR A 270 -4.10 -27.44 1.32
CA TYR A 270 -4.55 -26.06 1.19
C TYR A 270 -5.33 -25.82 -0.10
N ASP A 271 -6.15 -24.77 -0.15
CA ASP A 271 -6.86 -24.39 -1.38
C ASP A 271 -5.86 -24.11 -2.51
N ASN A 272 -6.20 -24.50 -3.74
CA ASN A 272 -5.36 -24.24 -4.91
C ASN A 272 -5.52 -22.80 -5.46
N THR A 273 -5.79 -21.83 -4.60
CA THR A 273 -5.99 -20.42 -4.96
C THR A 273 -4.81 -19.58 -4.50
N VAL A 274 -4.30 -18.71 -5.36
CA VAL A 274 -3.29 -17.72 -5.01
C VAL A 274 -3.81 -16.36 -5.44
N PRO A 275 -3.95 -15.38 -4.53
CA PRO A 275 -4.41 -14.06 -4.89
C PRO A 275 -3.35 -13.31 -5.68
N GLU A 276 -3.79 -12.46 -6.60
CA GLU A 276 -2.94 -11.47 -7.25
C GLU A 276 -2.80 -10.27 -6.32
N ILE A 277 -1.57 -9.94 -5.95
CA ILE A 277 -1.23 -8.78 -5.13
C ILE A 277 -0.65 -7.72 -6.06
N THR A 278 -1.17 -6.50 -5.97
CA THR A 278 -0.75 -5.38 -6.81
C THR A 278 -0.33 -4.20 -5.94
N ALA A 279 0.76 -3.53 -6.31
CA ALA A 279 1.21 -2.29 -5.69
C ALA A 279 1.52 -1.26 -6.80
N ASN A 280 0.50 -0.49 -7.18
CA ASN A 280 0.67 0.51 -8.24
C ASN A 280 1.26 1.79 -7.65
N TYR A 281 2.40 2.21 -8.19
CA TYR A 281 3.04 3.48 -7.85
C TYR A 281 2.90 4.48 -8.99
N THR A 282 2.28 5.62 -8.72
CA THR A 282 2.14 6.71 -9.68
C THR A 282 3.04 7.86 -9.27
N TYR A 283 3.96 8.25 -10.15
CA TYR A 283 4.92 9.32 -9.88
C TYR A 283 4.25 10.70 -9.89
N ALA A 284 4.78 11.64 -9.11
CA ALA A 284 4.29 13.03 -9.10
C ALA A 284 4.33 13.69 -10.50
N SER A 285 5.32 13.35 -11.33
CA SER A 285 5.43 13.82 -12.71
C SER A 285 4.26 13.35 -13.59
N GLU A 286 3.89 12.07 -13.49
CA GLU A 286 2.77 11.47 -14.22
C GLU A 286 1.43 12.09 -13.81
N LEU A 287 1.22 12.28 -12.50
CA LEU A 287 0.05 12.98 -11.97
C LEU A 287 -0.04 14.42 -12.51
N MET A 288 1.10 15.10 -12.65
CA MET A 288 1.14 16.45 -13.21
C MET A 288 0.79 16.48 -14.69
N GLU A 289 1.32 15.54 -15.49
CA GLU A 289 1.00 15.40 -16.91
C GLU A 289 -0.50 15.15 -17.13
N ARG A 290 -1.11 14.33 -16.28
CA ARG A 290 -2.56 14.05 -16.29
C ARG A 290 -3.42 15.17 -15.70
N ARG A 291 -2.81 16.17 -15.05
CA ARG A 291 -3.49 17.24 -14.29
C ARG A 291 -4.38 16.68 -13.17
N GLU A 292 -3.91 15.62 -12.52
CA GLU A 292 -4.57 14.94 -11.40
C GLU A 292 -3.81 15.25 -10.10
N PRO A 293 -4.00 16.43 -9.48
CA PRO A 293 -3.30 16.77 -8.26
C PRO A 293 -3.61 15.76 -7.14
N THR A 294 -2.61 15.47 -6.32
CA THR A 294 -2.77 14.63 -5.13
C THR A 294 -3.68 15.29 -4.12
N TYR A 295 -3.42 16.57 -3.89
CA TYR A 295 -4.18 17.45 -3.03
C TYR A 295 -4.39 18.78 -3.73
N TYR A 296 -5.56 19.37 -3.54
CA TYR A 296 -5.84 20.70 -4.04
C TYR A 296 -6.93 21.38 -3.22
N PHE A 297 -6.80 22.69 -3.11
CA PHE A 297 -7.83 23.58 -2.61
C PHE A 297 -7.56 24.98 -3.13
N ALA A 298 -8.61 25.78 -3.19
CA ALA A 298 -8.52 27.20 -3.47
C ALA A 298 -9.06 28.01 -2.29
N VAL A 299 -8.59 29.24 -2.16
CA VAL A 299 -9.22 30.26 -1.34
C VAL A 299 -9.77 31.31 -2.29
N ILE A 300 -11.08 31.51 -2.26
CA ILE A 300 -11.81 32.44 -3.13
C ILE A 300 -12.61 33.40 -2.25
N ASN A 301 -12.38 34.71 -2.35
CA ASN A 301 -12.97 35.74 -1.48
C ASN A 301 -12.85 35.37 0.01
N GLY A 302 -11.68 34.88 0.42
CA GLY A 302 -11.42 34.44 1.79
C GLY A 302 -12.14 33.16 2.22
N SER A 303 -12.78 32.42 1.31
CA SER A 303 -13.47 31.16 1.61
C SER A 303 -12.76 29.96 0.98
N LEU A 304 -12.69 28.83 1.70
CA LEU A 304 -12.09 27.60 1.19
C LEU A 304 -13.02 26.90 0.17
N ILE A 305 -12.54 26.69 -1.04
CA ILE A 305 -13.26 26.03 -2.14
C ILE A 305 -12.48 24.81 -2.64
N ARG A 306 -13.18 23.68 -2.86
CA ARG A 306 -12.61 22.46 -3.47
C ARG A 306 -13.31 22.03 -4.75
N ASP A 307 -14.35 22.74 -5.17
CA ASP A 307 -15.01 22.46 -6.45
C ASP A 307 -14.22 23.07 -7.60
N MET A 308 -13.60 22.21 -8.40
CA MET A 308 -12.76 22.63 -9.54
C MET A 308 -13.54 23.47 -10.58
N ASN A 309 -14.85 23.25 -10.75
CA ASN A 309 -15.65 24.03 -11.68
C ASN A 309 -15.82 25.48 -11.20
N LEU A 310 -16.04 25.68 -9.90
CA LEU A 310 -16.14 27.01 -9.30
C LEU A 310 -14.79 27.74 -9.37
N ILE A 311 -13.69 27.02 -9.11
CA ILE A 311 -12.33 27.55 -9.17
C ILE A 311 -11.99 28.01 -10.58
N GLU A 312 -12.21 27.16 -11.59
CA GLU A 312 -11.95 27.50 -12.98
C GLU A 312 -12.82 28.68 -13.45
N LYS A 313 -14.08 28.75 -13.02
CA LYS A 313 -14.96 29.89 -13.33
C LYS A 313 -14.42 31.20 -12.77
N SER A 314 -14.03 31.23 -11.48
CA SER A 314 -13.47 32.43 -10.84
C SER A 314 -12.18 32.89 -11.52
N LYS A 315 -11.27 31.94 -11.75
CA LYS A 315 -10.00 32.20 -12.43
C LYS A 315 -10.20 32.74 -13.85
N ASN A 316 -11.15 32.20 -14.62
CA ASN A 316 -11.41 32.62 -15.99
C ASN A 316 -12.11 34.00 -16.09
N SER A 317 -12.78 34.45 -15.03
CA SER A 317 -13.31 35.82 -14.95
C SER A 317 -12.24 36.86 -14.57
N SER A 318 -11.08 36.42 -14.06
CA SER A 318 -10.04 37.34 -13.60
C SER A 318 -9.24 37.94 -14.76
N PRO A 319 -8.98 39.25 -14.77
CA PRO A 319 -8.13 39.89 -15.78
C PRO A 319 -6.64 39.57 -15.60
N TRP A 320 -6.25 38.98 -14.46
CA TRP A 320 -4.88 38.68 -14.13
C TRP A 320 -4.76 37.33 -13.43
N VAL A 321 -3.86 36.49 -13.91
CA VAL A 321 -3.54 35.19 -13.33
C VAL A 321 -2.01 35.02 -13.33
N GLU A 322 -1.46 34.75 -12.16
CA GLU A 322 -0.06 34.37 -11.97
C GLU A 322 0.04 32.89 -11.64
N VAL A 323 1.05 32.23 -12.20
CA VAL A 323 1.33 30.81 -11.96
C VAL A 323 2.79 30.66 -11.57
N ALA A 324 3.03 30.03 -10.41
CA ALA A 324 4.34 29.61 -9.99
C ALA A 324 4.36 28.11 -9.70
N GLN A 325 5.51 27.46 -9.89
CA GLN A 325 5.65 26.04 -9.61
C GLN A 325 7.05 25.70 -9.13
N ARG A 326 7.16 24.70 -8.25
CA ARG A 326 8.44 24.17 -7.76
C ARG A 326 8.43 22.66 -7.74
N ARG A 327 9.49 22.08 -8.28
CA ARG A 327 9.88 20.70 -7.99
C ARG A 327 10.54 20.68 -6.63
N VAL A 328 10.10 19.76 -5.79
CA VAL A 328 10.51 19.63 -4.40
C VAL A 328 10.80 18.17 -4.13
N ILE A 329 11.60 17.91 -3.10
CA ILE A 329 11.79 16.57 -2.59
C ILE A 329 10.95 16.46 -1.32
N VAL A 330 10.12 15.43 -1.25
CA VAL A 330 9.22 15.15 -0.14
C VAL A 330 9.83 14.01 0.67
N GLU A 331 10.05 14.26 1.95
CA GLU A 331 10.45 13.26 2.92
C GLU A 331 9.20 12.57 3.44
N ARG A 332 9.07 11.27 3.17
CA ARG A 332 7.94 10.46 3.61
C ARG A 332 8.42 9.35 4.53
N PHE A 333 7.89 9.35 5.74
CA PHE A 333 8.14 8.34 6.75
C PHE A 333 6.83 8.04 7.46
N GLU A 334 6.43 6.78 7.50
CA GLU A 334 5.23 6.37 8.23
C GLU A 334 5.57 5.20 9.13
N TYR A 335 5.16 5.29 10.38
CA TYR A 335 5.30 4.22 11.36
C TYR A 335 4.16 4.31 12.37
N ASN A 336 2.98 3.88 11.94
CA ASN A 336 1.76 3.87 12.73
C ASN A 336 1.06 2.51 12.60
N LEU A 337 1.49 1.55 13.42
CA LEU A 337 0.92 0.21 13.46
C LEU A 337 -0.51 0.17 14.04
N SER A 338 -1.00 1.29 14.57
CA SER A 338 -2.37 1.47 15.07
C SER A 338 -3.34 2.05 14.04
N ALA A 339 -2.85 2.44 12.85
CA ALA A 339 -3.70 2.98 11.80
C ALA A 339 -4.71 1.93 11.27
N GLY A 340 -5.88 2.42 10.85
CA GLY A 340 -6.95 1.60 10.30
C GLY A 340 -6.68 1.09 8.88
N PRO A 341 -7.57 0.26 8.33
CA PRO A 341 -7.38 -0.29 6.99
C PRO A 341 -7.37 0.78 5.89
N SER A 342 -6.41 0.70 4.98
CA SER A 342 -6.31 1.60 3.83
C SER A 342 -5.56 0.95 2.66
N ALA A 343 -6.05 1.18 1.45
CA ALA A 343 -5.37 0.80 0.21
C ALA A 343 -4.32 1.84 -0.25
N GLU A 344 -4.27 3.01 0.40
CA GLU A 344 -3.41 4.14 -0.02
C GLU A 344 -2.44 4.55 1.08
N ARG A 345 -2.89 4.54 2.36
CA ARG A 345 -2.08 4.95 3.51
C ARG A 345 -1.41 3.73 4.17
N PRO A 346 -0.07 3.62 4.12
CA PRO A 346 0.64 2.54 4.78
C PRO A 346 0.64 2.69 6.31
N ILE A 347 0.74 1.56 7.01
CA ILE A 347 1.03 1.52 8.46
C ILE A 347 2.55 1.61 8.73
N VAL A 348 3.37 1.23 7.75
CA VAL A 348 4.83 1.37 7.76
C VAL A 348 5.29 1.80 6.37
N TYR A 349 6.07 2.87 6.28
CA TYR A 349 6.66 3.30 5.02
C TYR A 349 8.01 3.99 5.21
N GLY A 350 8.99 3.58 4.41
CA GLY A 350 10.31 4.20 4.39
C GLY A 350 11.33 3.37 3.61
N VAL A 351 12.61 3.57 3.92
CA VAL A 351 13.72 2.82 3.36
C VAL A 351 14.47 2.11 4.48
N LEU A 352 14.71 0.81 4.32
CA LEU A 352 15.46 0.04 5.31
C LEU A 352 16.96 0.33 5.19
N ASP A 353 17.52 0.89 6.25
CA ASP A 353 18.93 1.27 6.38
C ASP A 353 19.72 0.19 7.14
N GLY A 354 19.81 -0.98 6.52
CA GLY A 354 20.54 -2.14 7.05
C GLY A 354 19.67 -3.38 7.17
N ARG A 355 20.33 -4.49 7.51
CA ARG A 355 19.66 -5.77 7.72
C ARG A 355 18.95 -5.79 9.06
N LEU A 356 17.74 -6.33 9.06
CA LEU A 356 16.99 -6.55 10.29
C LEU A 356 17.62 -7.70 11.09
N PRO A 357 17.59 -7.64 12.44
CA PRO A 357 17.98 -8.78 13.28
C PRO A 357 17.21 -10.05 12.89
N GLN A 358 17.88 -11.21 12.88
CA GLN A 358 17.25 -12.48 12.43
C GLN A 358 16.03 -12.91 13.24
N ASN A 359 15.93 -12.46 14.49
CA ASN A 359 14.82 -12.73 15.39
C ASN A 359 13.70 -11.68 15.31
N THR A 360 13.73 -10.77 14.33
CA THR A 360 12.67 -9.77 14.15
C THR A 360 11.39 -10.41 13.66
N GLN A 361 10.28 -10.14 14.33
CA GLN A 361 8.97 -10.70 14.02
C GLN A 361 7.90 -9.60 13.95
N LEU A 362 6.99 -9.74 13.00
CA LEU A 362 5.69 -9.09 13.01
C LEU A 362 4.78 -9.91 13.94
N LEU A 363 4.42 -9.33 15.07
CA LEU A 363 3.48 -9.91 16.03
C LEU A 363 2.10 -9.30 15.81
N ILE A 364 1.11 -10.16 15.72
CA ILE A 364 -0.29 -9.78 15.56
C ILE A 364 -1.07 -10.46 16.68
N SER A 365 -1.69 -9.66 17.54
CA SER A 365 -2.63 -10.12 18.57
C SER A 365 -4.05 -9.75 18.17
N ILE A 366 -4.98 -10.67 18.36
CA ILE A 366 -6.37 -10.56 17.92
C ILE A 366 -7.33 -10.83 19.08
N PRO A 367 -8.58 -10.33 19.00
CA PRO A 367 -9.60 -10.66 19.99
C PRO A 367 -10.02 -12.13 19.95
N ALA A 368 -10.74 -12.55 20.99
CA ALA A 368 -11.41 -13.85 20.98
C ALA A 368 -12.56 -13.83 19.96
N GLY A 369 -12.50 -14.71 18.96
CA GLY A 369 -13.53 -14.79 17.92
C GLY A 369 -12.99 -15.09 16.53
N LYS A 370 -13.91 -15.38 15.62
CA LYS A 370 -13.62 -15.63 14.20
C LYS A 370 -13.40 -14.31 13.48
N GLY A 371 -12.43 -14.27 12.59
CA GLY A 371 -12.16 -13.08 11.79
C GLY A 371 -10.86 -13.22 11.00
N ASN A 372 -10.53 -12.18 10.26
CA ASN A 372 -9.29 -12.08 9.53
C ASN A 372 -8.83 -10.63 9.40
N LEU A 373 -7.56 -10.47 9.07
CA LEU A 373 -6.99 -9.24 8.56
C LEU A 373 -6.03 -9.57 7.42
N THR A 374 -5.82 -8.59 6.56
CA THR A 374 -4.91 -8.73 5.43
C THR A 374 -3.95 -7.55 5.38
N ILE A 375 -2.67 -7.85 5.18
CA ILE A 375 -1.60 -6.87 5.04
C ILE A 375 -0.98 -7.06 3.65
N VAL A 376 -0.87 -5.97 2.89
CA VAL A 376 -0.05 -5.92 1.67
C VAL A 376 1.31 -5.37 2.02
N ILE A 377 2.36 -6.01 1.55
CA ILE A 377 3.73 -5.67 1.86
C ILE A 377 4.46 -5.46 0.55
N LEU A 378 5.13 -4.32 0.42
CA LEU A 378 6.06 -4.02 -0.65
C LEU A 378 7.46 -4.00 -0.02
N SER A 379 8.33 -4.89 -0.47
CA SER A 379 9.74 -4.91 -0.09
C SER A 379 10.58 -4.83 -1.36
N GLY A 380 11.29 -3.71 -1.55
CA GLY A 380 11.97 -3.48 -2.81
C GLY A 380 10.97 -3.30 -3.95
N SER A 381 11.06 -4.17 -4.95
CA SER A 381 10.10 -4.27 -6.06
C SER A 381 9.09 -5.40 -5.89
N ASN A 382 9.14 -6.16 -4.79
CA ASN A 382 8.40 -7.40 -4.66
C ASN A 382 7.17 -7.22 -3.76
N GLU A 383 6.00 -7.57 -4.29
CA GLU A 383 4.73 -7.56 -3.58
C GLU A 383 4.51 -8.87 -2.84
N ARG A 384 3.99 -8.75 -1.62
CA ARG A 384 3.63 -9.89 -0.77
C ARG A 384 2.28 -9.63 -0.12
N GLY A 385 1.50 -10.68 0.02
CA GLY A 385 0.22 -10.66 0.73
C GLY A 385 0.31 -11.50 1.99
N LEU A 386 -0.11 -10.95 3.12
CA LEU A 386 -0.21 -11.69 4.38
C LEU A 386 -1.65 -11.66 4.86
N MET A 387 -2.31 -12.80 4.90
CA MET A 387 -3.61 -12.95 5.57
C MET A 387 -3.40 -13.61 6.92
N VAL A 388 -3.91 -12.99 7.98
CA VAL A 388 -3.99 -13.59 9.32
C VAL A 388 -5.46 -13.84 9.63
N TYR A 389 -5.79 -15.04 10.07
CA TYR A 389 -7.18 -15.44 10.26
C TYR A 389 -7.34 -16.46 11.39
N ARG A 390 -8.57 -16.53 11.90
CA ARG A 390 -9.01 -17.57 12.83
C ARG A 390 -10.39 -18.04 12.44
N GLU A 391 -10.54 -19.34 12.28
CA GLU A 391 -11.78 -19.95 11.80
C GLU A 391 -12.73 -20.35 12.93
N ASP A 392 -12.20 -20.64 14.12
CA ASP A 392 -12.99 -20.98 15.30
C ASP A 392 -12.30 -20.56 16.60
N VAL A 393 -13.09 -20.40 17.66
CA VAL A 393 -12.64 -19.99 19.00
C VAL A 393 -11.74 -21.07 19.62
N ASP A 394 -11.87 -22.33 19.23
CA ASP A 394 -11.00 -23.40 19.73
C ASP A 394 -9.79 -23.66 18.82
N GLU A 395 -9.67 -22.95 17.68
CA GLU A 395 -8.54 -23.08 16.77
C GLU A 395 -7.46 -22.01 17.05
N PRO A 396 -6.18 -22.35 16.81
CA PRO A 396 -5.10 -21.36 16.84
C PRO A 396 -5.27 -20.34 15.71
N VAL A 397 -4.67 -19.16 15.91
CA VAL A 397 -4.53 -18.14 14.87
C VAL A 397 -3.58 -18.68 13.80
N LYS A 398 -3.97 -18.55 12.54
CA LYS A 398 -3.17 -18.97 11.39
C LYS A 398 -2.82 -17.75 10.55
N ALA A 399 -1.69 -17.82 9.85
CA ALA A 399 -1.34 -16.85 8.84
C ALA A 399 -0.88 -17.54 7.57
N VAL A 400 -1.16 -16.88 6.44
CA VAL A 400 -0.81 -17.31 5.11
C VAL A 400 -0.11 -16.15 4.41
N LEU A 401 1.15 -16.37 4.08
CA LEU A 401 1.99 -15.46 3.33
C LEU A 401 2.08 -15.94 1.88
N VAL A 402 1.75 -15.05 0.96
CA VAL A 402 1.87 -15.25 -0.48
C VAL A 402 3.02 -14.37 -0.98
N ARG A 403 4.02 -14.98 -1.62
CA ARG A 403 5.17 -14.31 -2.26
C ARG A 403 5.61 -15.11 -3.48
N ASP A 404 5.91 -14.47 -4.61
CA ASP A 404 6.49 -15.14 -5.80
C ASP A 404 5.74 -16.42 -6.25
N ASN A 405 4.40 -16.41 -6.20
CA ASN A 405 3.52 -17.59 -6.42
C ASN A 405 3.74 -18.77 -5.45
N THR A 406 4.48 -18.57 -4.37
CA THR A 406 4.64 -19.50 -3.26
C THR A 406 3.78 -19.09 -2.08
N THR A 407 3.28 -20.10 -1.35
CA THR A 407 2.50 -19.91 -0.14
C THR A 407 3.28 -20.47 1.04
N THR A 408 3.41 -19.69 2.10
CA THR A 408 3.98 -20.13 3.39
C THR A 408 2.94 -19.92 4.47
N SER A 409 2.71 -20.93 5.30
CA SER A 409 1.78 -20.87 6.42
C SER A 409 2.50 -20.78 7.76
N TYR A 410 1.82 -20.16 8.71
CA TYR A 410 2.28 -20.02 10.08
C TYR A 410 1.10 -20.34 11.01
N GLU A 411 1.43 -20.92 12.16
CA GLU A 411 0.48 -21.20 13.23
C GLU A 411 0.96 -20.51 14.50
N GLY A 412 0.05 -19.76 15.12
CA GLY A 412 0.26 -19.09 16.40
C GLY A 412 -0.39 -19.84 17.55
N ASN A 413 -0.71 -19.12 18.61
CA ASN A 413 -1.54 -19.63 19.71
C ASN A 413 -3.00 -19.19 19.52
N SER A 414 -3.81 -19.20 20.57
CA SER A 414 -5.23 -18.81 20.50
C SER A 414 -5.49 -17.31 20.33
N THR A 415 -4.50 -16.43 20.49
CA THR A 415 -4.68 -14.96 20.44
C THR A 415 -3.60 -14.24 19.65
N THR A 416 -2.47 -14.87 19.38
CA THR A 416 -1.27 -14.20 18.88
C THR A 416 -0.54 -15.08 17.88
N ILE A 417 -0.02 -14.46 16.83
CA ILE A 417 0.85 -15.08 15.85
C ILE A 417 2.07 -14.21 15.58
N GLY A 418 3.23 -14.86 15.40
CA GLY A 418 4.48 -14.21 15.05
C GLY A 418 4.94 -14.64 13.67
N ILE A 419 5.11 -13.68 12.76
CA ILE A 419 5.62 -13.90 11.42
C ILE A 419 7.06 -13.36 11.35
N PRO A 420 8.06 -14.18 11.00
CA PRO A 420 9.43 -13.70 10.85
C PRO A 420 9.54 -12.60 9.79
N MET A 421 10.13 -11.46 10.14
CA MET A 421 10.30 -10.33 9.21
C MET A 421 11.18 -10.70 8.01
N LYS A 422 12.11 -11.65 8.15
CA LYS A 422 12.92 -12.19 7.04
C LYS A 422 12.08 -12.82 5.92
N ASP A 423 10.86 -13.25 6.24
CA ASP A 423 9.94 -13.83 5.25
C ASP A 423 9.07 -12.74 4.60
N LEU A 424 8.92 -11.59 5.27
CA LEU A 424 8.13 -10.45 4.81
C LEU A 424 8.94 -9.41 4.03
N VAL A 425 10.24 -9.33 4.31
CA VAL A 425 11.14 -8.30 3.83
C VAL A 425 12.38 -8.95 3.22
N GLU A 426 12.94 -8.32 2.22
CA GLU A 426 14.16 -8.76 1.56
C GLU A 426 15.40 -8.35 2.35
N ASP A 427 16.43 -9.18 2.25
CA ASP A 427 17.71 -8.95 2.93
C ASP A 427 18.60 -7.94 2.16
N GLU A 428 17.96 -7.06 1.40
CA GLU A 428 18.58 -5.98 0.62
C GLU A 428 18.70 -4.70 1.45
N THR A 429 19.89 -4.10 1.41
CA THR A 429 20.11 -2.81 2.05
C THR A 429 19.57 -1.69 1.17
N LYS A 430 18.92 -0.71 1.79
CA LYS A 430 18.29 0.45 1.11
C LYS A 430 17.07 0.11 0.24
N ALA A 431 16.44 -1.03 0.48
CA ALA A 431 15.17 -1.35 -0.15
C ALA A 431 14.02 -0.51 0.46
N PRO A 432 13.11 0.05 -0.36
CA PRO A 432 11.87 0.61 0.14
C PRO A 432 11.04 -0.48 0.84
N LEU A 433 10.48 -0.15 2.00
CA LEU A 433 9.52 -0.97 2.72
C LEU A 433 8.20 -0.21 2.81
N GLY A 434 7.12 -0.84 2.36
CA GLY A 434 5.76 -0.39 2.57
C GLY A 434 4.92 -1.52 3.14
N MET A 435 4.11 -1.24 4.15
CA MET A 435 3.12 -2.18 4.68
C MET A 435 1.78 -1.46 4.77
N TRP A 436 0.73 -2.04 4.20
CA TRP A 436 -0.63 -1.53 4.26
C TRP A 436 -1.49 -2.54 4.98
N LEU A 437 -2.16 -2.12 6.04
CA LEU A 437 -3.29 -2.89 6.56
C LEU A 437 -4.42 -2.74 5.52
N TYR A 438 -4.64 -3.75 4.70
CA TYR A 438 -5.57 -3.66 3.58
C TYR A 438 -7.01 -3.82 4.02
N SER A 439 -7.27 -4.78 4.91
CA SER A 439 -8.60 -5.08 5.42
C SER A 439 -8.55 -5.72 6.80
N VAL A 440 -9.62 -5.54 7.56
CA VAL A 440 -9.94 -6.28 8.78
C VAL A 440 -11.41 -6.67 8.67
N SER A 441 -11.75 -7.93 8.93
CA SER A 441 -13.12 -8.45 8.84
C SER A 441 -13.40 -9.42 9.98
N GLY A 442 -14.55 -9.26 10.63
CA GLY A 442 -14.95 -10.09 11.78
C GLY A 442 -14.27 -9.73 13.11
N TRP A 443 -13.23 -8.88 13.08
CA TRP A 443 -12.62 -8.29 14.27
C TRP A 443 -12.75 -6.77 14.23
N ASP A 444 -12.91 -6.16 15.40
CA ASP A 444 -12.84 -4.71 15.52
C ASP A 444 -11.37 -4.27 15.47
N ARG A 445 -11.09 -3.20 14.70
CA ARG A 445 -9.72 -2.72 14.51
C ARG A 445 -9.05 -2.33 15.83
N GLU A 446 -9.81 -1.79 16.78
CA GLU A 446 -9.31 -1.35 18.09
C GLU A 446 -8.82 -2.51 18.96
N ASP A 447 -9.36 -3.72 18.74
CA ASP A 447 -9.00 -4.93 19.49
C ASP A 447 -7.83 -5.71 18.86
N VAL A 448 -7.37 -5.29 17.68
CA VAL A 448 -6.25 -5.91 16.98
C VAL A 448 -4.97 -5.11 17.24
N GLU A 449 -3.98 -5.77 17.83
CA GLU A 449 -2.66 -5.19 18.07
C GLU A 449 -1.66 -5.70 17.03
N ILE A 450 -1.02 -4.77 16.32
CA ILE A 450 0.07 -5.07 15.39
C ILE A 450 1.34 -4.46 15.96
N SER A 451 2.38 -5.27 16.14
CA SER A 451 3.68 -4.83 16.64
C SER A 451 4.82 -5.50 15.88
N ILE A 452 5.98 -4.87 15.84
CA ILE A 452 7.21 -5.45 15.27
C ILE A 452 8.24 -5.53 16.39
N VAL A 453 8.76 -6.72 16.66
CA VAL A 453 9.65 -6.98 17.81
C VAL A 453 10.95 -7.67 17.34
N PRO A 454 12.13 -7.08 17.59
CA PRO A 454 12.33 -5.69 18.04
C PRO A 454 11.79 -4.68 17.02
N SER A 455 11.43 -3.48 17.46
CA SER A 455 10.93 -2.43 16.57
C SER A 455 11.94 -2.15 15.46
N ILE A 456 11.47 -1.98 14.24
CA ILE A 456 12.31 -1.60 13.08
C ILE A 456 12.37 -0.08 12.85
N ARG A 457 11.76 0.72 13.74
CA ARG A 457 11.69 2.17 13.59
C ARG A 457 13.08 2.82 13.50
N TRP A 458 14.07 2.26 14.21
CA TRP A 458 15.45 2.77 14.20
C TRP A 458 16.21 2.44 12.91
N SER A 459 15.85 1.34 12.24
CA SER A 459 16.43 0.91 10.96
C SER A 459 15.67 1.45 9.75
N LEU A 460 14.52 2.09 9.95
CA LEU A 460 13.72 2.67 8.89
C LEU A 460 14.06 4.17 8.75
N LYS A 461 14.47 4.59 7.56
CA LYS A 461 14.73 5.98 7.21
C LYS A 461 13.60 6.54 6.34
N PRO A 462 13.40 7.86 6.32
CA PRO A 462 12.48 8.49 5.39
C PRO A 462 12.82 8.11 3.95
N LYS A 463 11.80 7.85 3.14
CA LYS A 463 11.94 7.76 1.69
C LYS A 463 11.81 9.15 1.10
N PHE A 464 12.72 9.47 0.18
CA PHE A 464 12.72 10.74 -0.54
C PHE A 464 12.01 10.56 -1.87
N GLU A 465 10.93 11.31 -2.07
CA GLU A 465 10.08 11.24 -3.26
C GLU A 465 10.09 12.58 -3.99
N GLU A 466 9.96 12.56 -5.31
CA GLU A 466 9.71 13.80 -6.05
C GLU A 466 8.28 14.27 -5.76
N GLY A 467 8.12 15.57 -5.55
CA GLY A 467 6.84 16.25 -5.49
C GLY A 467 6.88 17.54 -6.29
N VAL A 468 5.69 18.04 -6.65
CA VAL A 468 5.54 19.36 -7.27
C VAL A 468 4.46 20.14 -6.56
N LEU A 469 4.81 21.36 -6.16
CA LEU A 469 3.87 22.35 -5.67
C LEU A 469 3.66 23.37 -6.79
N LYS A 470 2.40 23.52 -7.19
CA LYS A 470 1.98 24.52 -8.16
C LYS A 470 0.97 25.43 -7.49
N LEU A 471 1.19 26.73 -7.64
CA LEU A 471 0.34 27.77 -7.10
C LEU A 471 -0.16 28.63 -8.27
N VAL A 472 -1.44 28.94 -8.23
CA VAL A 472 -2.09 29.85 -9.17
C VAL A 472 -2.75 30.94 -8.34
N VAL A 473 -2.43 32.20 -8.59
CA VAL A 473 -2.99 33.37 -7.88
C VAL A 473 -3.69 34.25 -8.90
N TRP A 474 -4.84 34.82 -8.55
CA TRP A 474 -5.58 35.72 -9.42
C TRP A 474 -6.29 36.82 -8.61
N ASP A 475 -6.79 37.85 -9.31
CA ASP A 475 -7.58 38.91 -8.68
C ASP A 475 -9.05 38.48 -8.58
N ASP A 476 -9.70 38.82 -7.46
CA ASP A 476 -11.15 38.68 -7.28
C ASP A 476 -11.85 39.45 -8.42
N GLY A 477 -12.76 38.74 -9.12
CA GLY A 477 -13.55 39.27 -10.24
C GLY A 477 -14.73 40.11 -9.82
#